data_AF-A0A3M1NZB2-F1
#
_entry.id   AF-A0A3M1NZB2-F1
#
_cell.length_a   1.000
_cell.length_b   1.000
_cell.length_c   1.000
_cell.angle_alpha   90.00
_cell.angle_beta   90.00
_cell.angle_gamma   90.00
#
_symmetry.space_group_name_H-M   'P 1'
#
loop_
_entity.id
_entity.type
_entity.pdbx_description
1 polymer ?
#
loop_
_entity_poly.entity_id
_entity_poly.type
_entity_poly.pdbx_seq_one_letter_code
_entity_poly.pdbx_strand_id
1 'polypeptide(L)' 'KNFNTFINDYRIKEARHILANDRERRYTIEAVGEAVGFNSANAFYRAFKKFTGVTPSFFISQLSD' A
#
# COMPACT_ATOMS: atom_id res chain seq x y z
N LYS A 1 11.26 4.88 -16.82
CA LYS A 1 10.46 3.95 -15.99
C LYS A 1 10.95 2.53 -16.26
N ASN A 2 11.25 1.72 -15.24
CA ASN A 2 11.63 0.31 -15.41
C ASN A 2 10.46 -0.62 -15.07
N PHE A 3 10.57 -1.91 -15.41
CA PHE A 3 9.54 -2.93 -15.14
C PHE A 3 9.08 -2.92 -13.67
N ASN A 4 10.03 -2.83 -12.73
CA ASN A 4 9.71 -2.77 -11.30
C ASN A 4 8.87 -1.54 -10.92
N THR A 5 9.14 -0.39 -11.53
CA THR A 5 8.34 0.84 -11.31
C THR A 5 6.94 0.67 -11.89
N PHE A 6 6.82 0.04 -13.06
CA PHE A 6 5.52 -0.24 -13.68
C PHE A 6 4.69 -1.18 -12.80
N ILE A 7 5.22 -2.33 -12.42
CA ILE A 7 4.45 -3.30 -11.62
C ILE A 7 4.10 -2.74 -10.23
N ASN A 8 5.00 -1.98 -9.61
CA ASN A 8 4.73 -1.39 -8.29
C ASN A 8 3.62 -0.34 -8.34
N ASP A 9 3.42 0.39 -9.44
CA ASP A 9 2.27 1.30 -9.59
C ASP A 9 0.94 0.53 -9.47
N TYR A 10 0.82 -0.61 -10.14
CA TYR A 10 -0.37 -1.47 -10.03
C TYR A 10 -0.55 -2.03 -8.62
N ARG A 11 0.52 -2.54 -8.01
CA ARG A 11 0.47 -3.08 -6.64
C ARG A 11 0.04 -2.03 -5.62
N ILE A 12 0.54 -0.80 -5.73
CA ILE A 12 0.16 0.29 -4.82
C ILE A 12 -1.29 0.75 -5.07
N LYS A 13 -1.77 0.74 -6.32
CA LYS A 13 -3.19 0.99 -6.62
C LYS A 13 -4.09 -0.04 -5.94
N GLU A 14 -3.75 -1.32 -6.03
CA GLU A 14 -4.52 -2.38 -5.37
C GLU A 14 -4.44 -2.28 -3.84
N ALA A 15 -3.25 -2.00 -3.29
CA ALA A 15 -3.10 -1.81 -1.84
C ALA A 15 -3.99 -0.67 -1.31
N ARG A 16 -4.09 0.45 -2.04
CA ARG A 16 -5.00 1.54 -1.69
C ARG A 16 -6.46 1.10 -1.71
N HIS A 17 -6.85 0.29 -2.70
CA HIS A 17 -8.21 -0.24 -2.80
C HIS A 17 -8.54 -1.15 -1.61
N ILE A 18 -7.65 -2.06 -1.24
CA ILE A 18 -7.83 -2.93 -0.06
C ILE A 18 -7.94 -2.09 1.22
N LEU A 19 -7.01 -1.15 1.46
CA LEU A 19 -7.00 -0.32 2.67
C LEU A 19 -8.22 0.61 2.78
N ALA A 20 -8.75 1.11 1.66
CA ALA A 20 -9.95 1.93 1.63
C ALA A 20 -11.23 1.12 1.91
N ASN A 21 -11.26 -0.15 1.53
CA ASN A 21 -12.41 -1.03 1.75
C ASN A 21 -12.35 -1.79 3.09
N ASP A 22 -11.19 -1.86 3.74
CA ASP A 22 -11.02 -2.43 5.07
C ASP A 22 -11.50 -1.47 6.17
N ARG A 23 -12.82 -1.29 6.25
CA ARG A 23 -13.50 -0.39 7.21
C ARG A 23 -13.31 -0.81 8.66
N GLU A 24 -13.21 -2.11 8.89
CA GLU A 24 -13.02 -2.69 10.22
C GLU A 24 -11.54 -2.84 10.61
N ARG A 25 -10.60 -2.40 9.74
CA ARG A 25 -9.15 -2.47 9.96
C ARG A 25 -8.68 -3.88 10.32
N ARG A 26 -9.23 -4.88 9.64
CA ARG A 26 -8.94 -6.31 9.87
C ARG A 26 -7.56 -6.71 9.37
N TYR A 27 -6.99 -5.99 8.41
CA TYR A 27 -5.69 -6.29 7.84
C TYR A 27 -4.61 -5.34 8.37
N THR A 28 -3.45 -5.92 8.71
CA THR A 28 -2.26 -5.11 8.97
C THR A 28 -1.71 -4.54 7.66
N ILE A 29 -0.98 -3.43 7.78
CA ILE A 29 -0.31 -2.79 6.63
C ILE A 29 0.67 -3.79 5.97
N GLU A 30 1.35 -4.59 6.78
CA GLU A 30 2.30 -5.61 6.37
C GLU A 30 1.59 -6.72 5.57
N ALA A 31 0.43 -7.21 6.06
CA ALA A 31 -0.35 -8.24 5.37
C ALA A 31 -0.87 -7.74 4.01
N VAL A 32 -1.27 -6.47 3.90
CA VAL A 32 -1.65 -5.86 2.61
C VAL A 32 -0.45 -5.80 1.67
N GLY A 33 0.72 -5.40 2.17
CA GLY A 33 1.95 -5.35 1.38
C GLY A 33 2.34 -6.71 0.82
N GLU A 34 2.23 -7.77 1.63
CA GLU A 34 2.45 -9.14 1.21
C GLU A 34 1.42 -9.60 0.17
N ALA A 35 0.12 -9.33 0.41
CA ALA A 35 -0.97 -9.72 -0.49
C ALA A 35 -0.86 -9.12 -1.90
N VAL A 36 -0.32 -7.89 -2.02
CA VAL A 36 -0.07 -7.26 -3.33
C VAL A 36 1.29 -7.61 -3.92
N GLY A 37 2.04 -8.54 -3.31
CA GLY A 37 3.24 -9.14 -3.87
C GLY A 37 4.55 -8.39 -3.58
N PHE A 38 4.67 -7.68 -2.46
CA PHE A 38 5.96 -7.19 -1.98
C PHE A 38 6.67 -8.23 -1.11
N ASN A 39 7.96 -8.43 -1.36
CA ASN A 39 8.80 -9.38 -0.62
C ASN A 39 9.21 -8.91 0.78
N SER A 40 8.89 -7.66 1.16
CA SER A 40 9.10 -7.16 2.51
C SER A 40 8.24 -5.93 2.79
N ALA A 41 7.89 -5.72 4.06
CA ALA A 41 7.22 -4.52 4.53
C ALA A 41 8.00 -3.27 4.11
N ASN A 42 9.30 -3.19 4.38
CA ASN A 42 10.11 -2.01 4.06
C ASN A 42 10.08 -1.67 2.54
N ALA A 43 10.07 -2.67 1.65
CA ALA A 43 9.91 -2.43 0.22
C ALA A 43 8.52 -1.85 -0.12
N PHE A 44 7.47 -2.38 0.52
CA PHE A 44 6.11 -1.85 0.39
C PHE A 44 6.01 -0.41 0.89
N TYR A 45 6.46 -0.10 2.12
CA TYR A 45 6.39 1.26 2.68
C TYR A 45 7.09 2.30 1.78
N ARG A 46 8.28 1.98 1.25
CA ARG A 46 9.00 2.86 0.33
C ARG A 46 8.24 3.05 -0.99
N ALA A 47 7.72 1.97 -1.57
CA ALA A 47 6.96 2.06 -2.80
C ALA A 47 5.67 2.85 -2.59
N PHE A 48 4.90 2.55 -1.55
CA PHE A 48 3.66 3.23 -1.22
C PHE A 48 3.91 4.73 -1.09
N LYS A 49 4.85 5.15 -0.23
CA LYS A 49 5.20 6.57 -0.07
C LYS A 49 5.67 7.21 -1.37
N LYS A 50 6.45 6.50 -2.20
CA LYS A 50 6.90 7.01 -3.50
C LYS A 50 5.73 7.25 -4.47
N PHE A 51 4.73 6.39 -4.50
CA PHE A 51 3.62 6.48 -5.46
C PHE A 51 2.43 7.31 -4.96
N THR A 52 2.22 7.42 -3.65
CA THR A 52 1.09 8.15 -3.07
C THR A 52 1.49 9.47 -2.41
N GLY A 53 2.78 9.68 -2.14
CA GLY A 53 3.30 10.84 -1.40
C GLY A 53 3.24 10.69 0.13
N VAL A 54 2.51 9.70 0.66
CA VAL A 54 2.26 9.52 2.10
C VAL A 54 2.53 8.09 2.56
N THR A 55 2.72 7.88 3.86
CA THR A 55 2.88 6.51 4.40
C THR A 55 1.54 5.77 4.38
N PRO A 56 1.53 4.43 4.35
CA PRO A 56 0.29 3.65 4.48
C PRO A 56 -0.50 4.00 5.75
N SER A 57 0.20 4.19 6.88
CA SER A 57 -0.43 4.59 8.15
C SER A 57 -1.16 5.93 8.07
N PHE A 58 -0.54 6.94 7.44
CA PHE A 58 -1.17 8.24 7.22
C PHE A 58 -2.35 8.12 6.25
N PHE A 59 -2.23 7.33 5.18
CA PHE A 59 -3.34 7.09 4.27
C PHE A 59 -4.55 6.48 4.99
N ILE A 60 -4.33 5.51 5.87
CA ILE A 60 -5.38 4.88 6.69
C ILE A 60 -6.03 5.90 7.63
N SER A 61 -5.25 6.76 8.30
CA SER A 61 -5.82 7.76 9.22
C SER A 61 -6.74 8.75 8.51
N GLN A 62 -6.46 9.07 7.24
CA GLN A 62 -7.30 9.95 6.41
C GLN A 62 -8.57 9.30 5.86
N LEU A 63 -8.72 7.98 6.00
CA LEU A 63 -9.92 7.24 5.60
C LEU A 63 -10.93 7.07 6.75
N SER A 64 -10.54 7.44 7.97
CA SER A 64 -11.35 7.29 9.18
C SER A 64 -12.08 8.60 9.57
N ASP A 65 -11.97 9.64 8.75
CA ASP A 65 -12.76 10.88 8.79
C ASP A 65 -13.92 10.79 7.78
#